data_AF-A0A484KIU5-F1
#
_entry.id   AF-A0A484KIU5-F1
#
_cell.length_a   1.000
_cell.length_b   1.000
_cell.length_c   1.000
_cell.angle_alpha   90.00
_cell.angle_beta   90.00
_cell.angle_gamma   90.00
#
_symmetry.space_group_name_H-M   'P 1'
#
loop_
_entity.id
_entity.type
_entity.pdbx_description
1 polymer ?
#
loop_
_entity_poly.entity_id
_entity_poly.type
_entity_poly.pdbx_seq_one_letter_code
_entity_poly.pdbx_strand_id
1 'polypeptide(L)'
;MVSHSSSEETAASMVKYEELRRQRVEENKRRMEELCLPLLSQALKTAHSPKPSPMKKAKPRAARTELVQVRRSLRSTKTAAPVYKEVTYYERVLPRRASCPRRDILNRVYASDEGRAAAVEKAEKLEASLESEYPSFVRPMLPSHVSGGFWLGLPAYFCRRNLPARDETVTLVDEAGEV
;
A
#
# COMPACT_ATOMS: atom_id res chain seq x y z
N MET A 1 -64.13 26.33 -24.06
CA MET A 1 -63.58 27.05 -22.88
C MET A 1 -63.36 26.05 -21.74
N VAL A 2 -62.31 25.22 -21.74
CA VAL A 2 -61.81 24.47 -20.54
C VAL A 2 -60.36 24.04 -20.80
N SER A 3 -59.37 24.91 -20.62
CA SER A 3 -57.94 24.49 -20.73
C SER A 3 -56.99 25.23 -19.80
N HIS A 4 -57.48 26.10 -18.90
CA HIS A 4 -56.63 26.80 -17.93
C HIS A 4 -56.50 26.06 -16.58
N SER A 5 -57.35 25.06 -16.30
CA SER A 5 -57.44 24.44 -14.97
C SER A 5 -56.31 23.43 -14.65
N SER A 6 -55.66 22.81 -15.63
CA SER A 6 -54.66 21.75 -15.36
C SER A 6 -53.26 22.29 -15.01
N SER A 7 -52.91 23.49 -15.47
CA SER A 7 -51.63 24.14 -15.16
C SER A 7 -51.60 24.79 -13.77
N GLU A 8 -52.75 25.16 -13.23
CA GLU A 8 -52.85 25.73 -11.87
C GLU A 8 -52.74 24.64 -10.79
N GLU A 9 -53.26 23.43 -11.05
CA GLU A 9 -53.16 22.29 -10.12
C GLU A 9 -51.71 21.79 -9.95
N THR A 10 -50.89 21.81 -11.00
CA THR A 10 -49.47 21.41 -10.89
C THR A 10 -48.66 22.43 -10.10
N ALA A 11 -48.91 23.72 -10.29
CA ALA A 11 -48.31 24.80 -9.50
C ALA A 11 -48.72 24.72 -8.02
N ALA A 12 -50.01 24.50 -7.74
CA ALA A 12 -50.51 24.28 -6.37
C ALA A 12 -49.89 23.03 -5.71
N SER A 13 -49.67 21.95 -6.49
CA SER A 13 -49.00 20.73 -6.01
C SER A 13 -47.52 20.97 -5.66
N MET A 14 -46.83 21.81 -6.44
CA MET A 14 -45.44 22.20 -6.19
C MET A 14 -45.34 23.06 -4.91
N VAL A 15 -46.24 24.03 -4.74
CA VAL A 15 -46.26 24.87 -3.53
C VAL A 15 -46.50 24.02 -2.28
N LYS A 16 -47.47 23.09 -2.33
CA LYS A 16 -47.73 22.14 -1.24
C LYS A 16 -46.53 21.24 -0.94
N TYR A 17 -45.83 20.76 -1.97
CA TYR A 17 -44.61 19.97 -1.80
C TYR A 17 -43.48 20.79 -1.15
N GLU A 18 -43.31 22.05 -1.55
CA GLU A 18 -42.31 22.94 -0.98
C GLU A 18 -42.59 23.25 0.49
N GLU A 19 -43.86 23.40 0.88
CA GLU A 19 -44.27 23.57 2.27
C GLU A 19 -43.93 22.34 3.12
N LEU A 20 -44.29 21.13 2.66
CA LEU A 20 -43.93 19.88 3.35
C LEU A 20 -42.41 19.68 3.42
N ARG A 21 -41.67 20.13 2.41
CA ARG A 21 -40.20 20.11 2.43
C ARG A 21 -39.65 21.06 3.49
N ARG A 22 -40.21 22.27 3.64
CA ARG A 22 -39.81 23.23 4.69
C ARG A 22 -40.08 22.67 6.09
N GLN A 23 -41.26 22.08 6.30
CA GLN A 23 -41.62 21.44 7.57
C GLN A 23 -40.63 20.34 7.97
N ARG A 24 -40.24 19.46 7.03
CA ARG A 24 -39.21 18.42 7.28
C ARG A 24 -37.85 19.01 7.64
N VAL A 25 -37.46 20.11 7.00
CA VAL A 25 -36.19 20.79 7.31
C VAL A 25 -36.23 21.42 8.70
N GLU A 26 -37.35 22.02 9.08
CA GLU A 26 -37.56 22.61 10.40
C GLU A 26 -37.58 21.56 11.51
N GLU A 27 -38.27 20.43 11.28
CA GLU A 27 -38.27 19.30 12.20
C GLU A 27 -36.84 18.73 12.39
N ASN A 28 -36.09 18.57 11.30
CA ASN A 28 -34.69 18.15 11.39
C ASN A 28 -33.83 19.15 12.16
N LYS A 29 -34.05 20.46 11.99
CA LYS A 29 -33.35 21.49 12.79
C LYS A 29 -33.67 21.34 14.27
N ARG A 30 -34.95 21.16 14.63
CA ARG A 30 -35.37 20.92 16.02
C ARG A 30 -34.70 19.69 16.61
N ARG A 31 -34.67 18.57 15.90
CA ARG A 31 -33.97 17.35 16.34
C ARG A 31 -32.47 17.58 16.56
N MET A 32 -31.83 18.39 15.72
CA MET A 32 -30.41 18.76 15.89
C MET A 32 -30.19 19.63 17.13
N GLU A 33 -31.12 20.52 17.46
CA GLU A 33 -31.10 21.38 18.64
C GLU A 33 -31.40 20.62 19.93
N GLU A 34 -32.37 19.70 19.92
CA GLU A 34 -32.67 18.79 21.03
C GLU A 34 -31.44 17.97 21.44
N LEU A 35 -30.68 17.49 20.45
CA LEU A 35 -29.42 16.79 20.67
C LEU A 35 -28.23 17.72 20.96
N CYS A 36 -28.46 19.03 21.07
CA CYS A 36 -27.46 20.06 21.37
C CYS A 36 -26.21 20.02 20.46
N LEU A 37 -26.36 19.46 19.26
CA LEU A 37 -25.29 19.31 18.27
C LEU A 37 -24.67 20.64 17.81
N PRO A 38 -25.43 21.75 17.61
CA PRO A 38 -24.80 23.02 17.26
C PRO A 38 -23.88 23.54 18.37
N LEU A 39 -24.28 23.42 19.64
CA LEU A 39 -23.49 23.83 20.80
C LEU A 39 -22.23 22.95 20.94
N LEU A 40 -22.36 21.63 20.80
CA LEU A 40 -21.23 20.70 20.78
C LEU A 40 -20.24 21.04 19.66
N SER A 41 -20.73 21.35 18.46
CA SER A 41 -19.87 21.69 17.32
C SER A 41 -19.09 22.99 17.55
N GLN A 42 -19.66 23.97 18.26
CA GLN A 42 -18.99 25.20 18.64
C GLN A 42 -17.96 24.92 19.74
N ALA A 43 -18.33 24.17 20.78
CA ALA A 43 -17.43 23.77 21.86
C ALA A 43 -16.19 23.04 21.34
N LEU A 44 -16.33 22.15 20.35
CA LEU A 44 -15.20 21.47 19.70
C LEU A 44 -14.32 22.40 18.86
N LYS A 45 -14.89 23.46 18.27
CA LYS A 45 -14.13 24.47 17.52
C LYS A 45 -13.38 25.43 18.45
N THR A 46 -13.97 25.77 19.59
CA THR A 46 -13.37 26.65 20.59
C THR A 46 -12.41 25.90 21.52
N ALA A 47 -12.61 24.60 21.71
CA ALA A 47 -11.65 23.73 22.39
C ALA A 47 -10.34 23.78 21.60
N HIS A 48 -9.35 24.45 22.18
CA HIS A 48 -8.01 24.55 21.64
C HIS A 48 -7.41 23.15 21.61
N SER A 49 -7.47 22.49 20.45
CA SER A 49 -6.62 21.32 20.24
C SER A 49 -5.17 21.82 20.35
N PRO A 50 -4.28 21.12 21.08
CA PRO A 50 -2.86 21.44 21.01
C PRO A 50 -2.51 21.42 19.52
N LYS A 51 -1.92 22.51 19.02
CA LYS A 51 -1.53 22.69 17.62
C LYS A 51 -1.09 21.32 17.10
N PRO A 52 -1.76 20.76 16.07
CA PRO A 52 -1.32 19.48 15.57
C PRO A 52 0.17 19.64 15.27
N SER A 53 0.98 18.75 15.84
CA SER A 53 2.37 18.61 15.43
C SER A 53 2.39 18.59 13.90
N PRO A 54 3.48 19.02 13.23
CA PRO A 54 3.53 19.08 11.77
C PRO A 54 3.50 17.66 11.19
N MET A 55 2.36 16.99 11.29
CA MET A 55 2.07 15.74 10.64
C MET A 55 1.93 16.08 9.18
N LYS A 56 2.80 15.44 8.41
CA LYS A 56 2.86 15.47 6.96
C LYS A 56 1.42 15.39 6.42
N LYS A 57 0.90 16.49 5.84
CA LYS A 57 -0.41 16.48 5.21
C LYS A 57 -0.40 15.42 4.13
N ALA A 58 -1.09 14.30 4.35
CA ALA A 58 -1.30 13.31 3.31
C ALA A 58 -2.13 13.99 2.22
N LYS A 59 -1.59 14.07 1.00
CA LYS A 59 -2.32 14.65 -0.12
C LYS A 59 -3.65 13.89 -0.29
N PRO A 60 -4.79 14.59 -0.40
CA PRO A 60 -6.06 13.92 -0.65
C PRO A 60 -5.95 13.13 -1.96
N ARG A 61 -6.36 11.86 -1.95
CA ARG A 61 -6.44 11.05 -3.17
C ARG A 61 -7.53 11.65 -4.03
N ALA A 62 -7.21 12.07 -5.25
CA ALA A 62 -8.22 12.43 -6.24
C ALA A 62 -8.98 11.15 -6.61
N ALA A 63 -10.23 11.03 -6.14
CA ALA A 63 -11.12 9.97 -6.58
C ALA A 63 -11.73 10.40 -7.92
N ARG A 64 -11.57 9.56 -8.95
CA ARG A 64 -12.22 9.76 -10.24
C ARG A 64 -13.30 8.70 -10.40
N THR A 65 -14.54 9.15 -10.59
CA THR A 65 -15.67 8.26 -10.89
C THR A 65 -15.86 8.22 -12.39
N GLU A 66 -15.83 7.02 -12.97
CA GLU A 66 -16.08 6.82 -14.41
C GLU A 66 -17.24 5.83 -14.59
N LEU A 67 -18.09 6.12 -15.59
CA LEU A 67 -19.14 5.21 -16.04
C LEU A 67 -18.52 4.20 -17.00
N VAL A 68 -18.30 2.97 -16.53
CA VAL A 68 -17.68 1.91 -17.33
C VAL A 68 -18.73 0.88 -17.73
N GLN A 69 -18.71 0.46 -19.00
CA GLN A 69 -19.57 -0.60 -19.49
C GLN A 69 -19.21 -1.93 -18.79
N VAL A 70 -20.23 -2.60 -18.24
CA VAL A 70 -20.02 -3.89 -17.56
C VAL A 70 -19.70 -4.95 -18.60
N ARG A 71 -18.48 -5.48 -18.58
CA ARG A 71 -18.05 -6.57 -19.47
C ARG A 71 -18.84 -7.85 -19.14
N ARG A 72 -19.69 -8.29 -20.07
CA ARG A 72 -20.42 -9.57 -19.98
C ARG A 72 -19.70 -10.68 -20.75
N SER A 73 -19.97 -11.93 -20.39
CA SER A 73 -19.41 -13.09 -21.08
C SER A 73 -19.88 -13.16 -22.53
N LEU A 74 -19.00 -13.56 -23.45
CA LEU A 74 -19.25 -13.62 -24.90
C LEU A 74 -20.35 -14.61 -25.34
N ARG A 75 -20.91 -15.40 -24.41
CA ARG A 75 -21.98 -16.39 -24.71
C ARG A 75 -23.37 -15.76 -24.84
N SER A 76 -23.54 -14.50 -24.43
CA SER A 76 -24.83 -13.79 -24.42
C SER A 76 -24.92 -12.79 -25.57
N THR A 77 -25.82 -13.08 -26.52
CA THR A 77 -26.54 -12.22 -27.47
C THR A 77 -25.99 -10.80 -27.72
N LYS A 78 -25.58 -10.53 -28.97
CA LYS A 78 -25.06 -9.24 -29.49
C LYS A 78 -26.05 -8.05 -29.48
N THR A 79 -27.21 -8.16 -28.84
CA THR A 79 -28.34 -7.22 -29.01
C THR A 79 -28.82 -6.54 -27.74
N ALA A 80 -28.25 -6.84 -26.56
CA ALA A 80 -28.66 -6.17 -25.33
C ALA A 80 -28.00 -4.79 -25.19
N ALA A 81 -28.78 -3.77 -24.79
CA ALA A 81 -28.27 -2.43 -24.53
C ALA A 81 -27.15 -2.48 -23.46
N PRO A 82 -26.05 -1.71 -23.63
CA PRO A 82 -24.94 -1.72 -22.70
C PRO A 82 -25.39 -1.25 -21.31
N VAL A 83 -25.12 -2.07 -20.28
CA VAL A 83 -25.39 -1.74 -18.88
C VAL A 83 -24.13 -1.11 -18.29
N TYR A 84 -24.27 0.11 -17.78
CA TYR A 84 -23.19 0.88 -17.16
C TYR A 84 -23.21 0.70 -15.64
N LYS A 85 -22.02 0.70 -15.04
CA LYS A 85 -21.86 0.77 -13.59
C LYS A 85 -20.86 1.87 -13.25
N GLU A 86 -21.18 2.67 -12.24
CA GLU A 86 -20.26 3.64 -11.67
C GLU A 86 -19.14 2.90 -10.93
N VAL A 87 -17.91 3.11 -11.39
CA VAL A 87 -16.71 2.57 -10.73
C VAL A 87 -15.86 3.75 -10.27
N THR A 88 -15.64 3.82 -8.97
CA THR A 88 -14.73 4.79 -8.35
C THR A 88 -13.31 4.26 -8.42
N TYR A 89 -12.45 4.90 -9.20
CA TYR A 89 -11.02 4.61 -9.26
C TYR A 89 -10.26 5.56 -8.34
N TYR A 90 -9.39 4.98 -7.52
CA TYR A 90 -8.39 5.76 -6.77
C TYR A 90 -7.12 5.80 -7.62
N GLU A 91 -6.80 6.96 -8.17
CA GLU A 91 -5.50 7.15 -8.83
C GLU A 91 -4.42 7.00 -7.75
N ARG A 92 -3.80 5.83 -7.69
CA ARG A 92 -2.62 5.61 -6.84
C ARG A 92 -1.48 6.38 -7.48
N VAL A 93 -1.36 7.65 -7.13
CA VAL A 93 -0.11 8.40 -7.26
C VAL A 93 0.85 7.72 -6.28
N LEU A 94 1.49 6.64 -6.72
CA LEU A 94 2.66 6.11 -6.05
C LEU A 94 3.62 7.30 -5.92
N PRO A 95 3.99 7.72 -4.70
CA PRO A 95 5.07 8.69 -4.59
C PRO A 95 6.22 8.04 -5.35
N ARG A 96 6.70 8.69 -6.42
CA ARG A 96 8.01 8.38 -6.99
C ARG A 96 8.91 8.32 -5.77
N ARG A 97 9.31 7.10 -5.37
CA ARG A 97 10.24 6.92 -4.27
C ARG A 97 11.36 7.88 -4.60
N ALA A 98 11.68 8.75 -3.64
CA ALA A 98 12.84 9.64 -3.75
C ALA A 98 13.93 8.80 -4.39
N SER A 99 14.39 9.23 -5.56
CA SER A 99 15.48 8.56 -6.24
C SER A 99 16.56 8.44 -5.19
N CYS A 100 16.77 7.22 -4.66
CA CYS A 100 18.01 6.94 -3.99
C CYS A 100 19.09 7.49 -4.94
N PRO A 101 20.10 8.22 -4.47
CA PRO A 101 21.19 8.64 -5.36
C PRO A 101 21.58 7.39 -6.12
N ARG A 102 21.44 7.45 -7.44
CA ARG A 102 21.63 6.31 -8.32
C ARG A 102 23.04 5.84 -8.02
N ARG A 103 23.20 4.78 -7.22
CA ARG A 103 24.52 4.21 -6.92
C ARG A 103 25.16 4.01 -8.27
N ASP A 104 26.37 4.51 -8.47
CA ASP A 104 27.01 4.56 -9.76
C ASP A 104 27.18 3.13 -10.32
N ILE A 105 26.19 2.69 -11.10
CA ILE A 105 26.09 1.31 -11.61
C ILE A 105 27.23 1.04 -12.60
N LEU A 106 27.79 2.10 -13.19
CA LEU A 106 28.80 2.04 -14.25
C LEU A 106 30.14 1.49 -13.75
N ASN A 107 30.47 1.71 -12.48
CA ASN A 107 31.72 1.25 -11.87
C ASN A 107 31.63 -0.15 -11.23
N ARG A 108 30.49 -0.86 -11.40
CA ARG A 108 30.27 -2.17 -10.79
C ARG A 108 30.88 -3.28 -11.63
N VAL A 109 32.10 -3.65 -11.31
CA VAL A 109 32.77 -4.81 -11.90
C VAL A 109 32.17 -6.09 -11.31
N TYR A 110 31.58 -6.91 -12.17
CA TYR A 110 31.18 -8.27 -11.82
C TYR A 110 32.20 -9.26 -12.41
N ALA A 111 32.48 -10.33 -11.68
CA ALA A 111 33.18 -11.47 -12.25
C ALA A 111 32.34 -12.09 -13.38
N SER A 112 33.01 -12.64 -14.39
CA SER A 112 32.35 -13.41 -15.45
C SER A 112 31.53 -14.56 -14.86
N ASP A 113 30.49 -14.97 -15.57
CA ASP A 113 29.62 -16.07 -15.13
C ASP A 113 30.42 -17.37 -14.92
N GLU A 114 31.38 -17.63 -15.81
CA GLU A 114 32.34 -18.73 -15.72
C GLU A 114 33.21 -18.63 -14.46
N GLY A 115 33.73 -17.43 -14.15
CA GLY A 115 34.54 -17.22 -12.94
C GLY A 115 33.74 -17.44 -11.66
N ARG A 116 32.46 -17.05 -11.65
CA ARG A 116 31.57 -17.31 -10.52
C ARG A 116 31.29 -18.81 -10.36
N ALA A 117 30.98 -19.51 -11.46
CA ALA A 117 30.72 -20.93 -11.44
C ALA A 117 31.96 -21.72 -10.96
N ALA A 118 33.15 -21.39 -11.50
CA ALA A 118 34.40 -22.03 -11.09
C ALA A 118 34.74 -21.78 -9.61
N ALA A 119 34.44 -20.60 -9.08
CA ALA A 119 34.63 -20.30 -7.66
C ALA A 119 33.68 -21.12 -6.77
N VAL A 120 32.42 -21.27 -7.18
CA VAL A 120 31.44 -22.09 -6.45
C VAL A 120 31.84 -23.56 -6.50
N GLU A 121 32.21 -24.10 -7.65
CA GLU A 121 32.64 -25.48 -7.80
C GLU A 121 33.87 -25.80 -6.93
N LYS A 122 34.85 -24.87 -6.87
CA LYS A 122 36.01 -25.02 -5.97
C LYS A 122 35.60 -25.03 -4.50
N ALA A 123 34.65 -24.18 -4.11
CA ALA A 123 34.15 -24.13 -2.74
C ALA A 123 33.38 -25.41 -2.36
N GLU A 124 32.57 -25.96 -3.26
CA GLU A 124 31.85 -27.22 -3.05
C GLU A 124 32.82 -28.41 -2.95
N LYS A 125 33.88 -28.43 -3.76
CA LYS A 125 34.96 -29.45 -3.65
C LYS A 125 35.67 -29.38 -2.31
N LEU A 126 35.93 -28.17 -1.81
CA LEU A 126 36.51 -27.96 -0.49
C LEU A 126 35.54 -28.43 0.60
N GLU A 127 34.26 -28.05 0.52
CA GLU A 127 33.22 -28.50 1.45
C GLU A 127 33.14 -30.03 1.53
N ALA A 128 33.20 -30.72 0.37
CA ALA A 128 33.19 -32.17 0.31
C ALA A 128 34.46 -32.84 0.86
N SER A 129 35.58 -32.10 0.92
CA SER A 129 36.84 -32.58 1.50
C SER A 129 36.91 -32.40 3.02
N LEU A 130 36.05 -31.55 3.59
CA LEU A 130 35.97 -31.35 5.03
C LEU A 130 35.29 -32.54 5.71
N GLU A 131 35.73 -32.83 6.94
CA GLU A 131 35.14 -33.91 7.73
C GLU A 131 33.71 -33.58 8.15
N SER A 132 32.83 -34.59 8.12
CA SER A 132 31.39 -34.47 8.43
C SER A 132 31.10 -34.19 9.92
N GLU A 133 32.11 -34.08 10.77
CA GLU A 133 31.93 -33.86 12.21
C GLU A 133 31.28 -32.50 12.51
N TYR A 134 31.58 -31.49 11.68
CA TYR A 134 31.03 -30.15 11.81
C TYR A 134 30.12 -29.79 10.63
N PRO A 135 29.01 -29.07 10.87
CA PRO A 135 28.12 -28.68 9.80
C PRO A 135 28.76 -27.60 8.92
N SER A 136 28.90 -27.88 7.63
CA SER A 136 29.41 -26.96 6.61
C SER A 136 28.30 -26.44 5.68
N PHE A 137 28.57 -25.30 5.03
CA PHE A 137 27.73 -24.78 3.95
C PHE A 137 28.55 -23.85 3.04
N VAL A 138 28.21 -23.81 1.75
CA VAL A 138 28.77 -22.83 0.79
C VAL A 138 27.82 -21.65 0.59
N ARG A 139 28.37 -20.42 0.58
CA ARG A 139 27.60 -19.18 0.37
C ARG A 139 28.28 -18.25 -0.64
N PRO A 140 27.75 -18.12 -1.87
CA PRO A 140 28.22 -17.12 -2.83
C PRO A 140 27.99 -15.69 -2.31
N MET A 141 29.03 -14.87 -2.29
CA MET A 141 28.94 -13.50 -1.80
C MET A 141 28.30 -12.57 -2.83
N LEU A 142 27.19 -11.96 -2.42
CA LEU A 142 26.54 -10.89 -3.17
C LEU A 142 27.10 -9.54 -2.71
N PRO A 143 27.08 -8.51 -3.56
CA PRO A 143 27.61 -7.20 -3.15
C PRO A 143 26.88 -6.59 -1.96
N SER A 144 25.62 -6.96 -1.69
CA SER A 144 24.90 -6.53 -0.48
C SER A 144 25.46 -7.13 0.81
N HIS A 145 26.12 -8.28 0.73
CA HIS A 145 26.81 -8.90 1.86
C HIS A 145 28.16 -8.22 2.14
N VAL A 146 28.84 -7.76 1.08
CA VAL A 146 30.22 -7.23 1.14
C VAL A 146 30.29 -5.69 1.16
N SER A 147 29.24 -4.98 0.73
CA SER A 147 29.23 -3.52 0.60
C SER A 147 27.89 -2.88 0.97
N GLY A 148 27.92 -1.80 1.74
CA GLY A 148 26.79 -0.87 1.89
C GLY A 148 25.68 -1.31 2.86
N GLY A 149 26.05 -1.95 3.98
CA GLY A 149 25.13 -2.19 5.11
C GLY A 149 25.31 -3.52 5.84
N PHE A 150 26.09 -4.47 5.27
CA PHE A 150 26.63 -5.67 5.94
C PHE A 150 25.63 -6.57 6.67
N TRP A 151 24.58 -7.02 5.97
CA TRP A 151 23.71 -8.09 6.47
C TRP A 151 23.97 -9.36 5.65
N LEU A 152 24.62 -10.36 6.24
CA LEU A 152 24.78 -11.69 5.65
C LEU A 152 23.72 -12.63 6.21
N GLY A 153 22.69 -12.91 5.41
CA GLY A 153 21.71 -13.93 5.75
C GLY A 153 22.26 -15.33 5.51
N LEU A 154 22.27 -16.17 6.56
CA LEU A 154 22.63 -17.58 6.48
C LEU A 154 21.45 -18.44 6.01
N PRO A 155 21.70 -19.63 5.43
CA PRO A 155 20.62 -20.55 5.05
C PRO A 155 19.75 -20.93 6.25
N ALA A 156 18.43 -20.78 6.13
CA ALA A 156 17.51 -20.98 7.26
C ALA A 156 17.56 -22.41 7.83
N TYR A 157 17.81 -23.42 6.99
CA TYR A 157 17.97 -24.80 7.44
C TYR A 157 19.23 -24.98 8.29
N PHE A 158 20.30 -24.25 7.99
CA PHE A 158 21.56 -24.32 8.72
C PHE A 158 21.39 -23.69 10.10
N CYS A 159 20.80 -22.50 10.16
CA CYS A 159 20.57 -21.82 11.44
C CYS A 159 19.69 -22.65 12.38
N ARG A 160 18.60 -23.24 11.88
CA ARG A 160 17.66 -24.00 12.72
C ARG A 160 18.26 -25.27 13.31
N ARG A 161 19.26 -25.87 12.64
CA ARG A 161 19.87 -27.13 13.06
C ARG A 161 21.12 -26.92 13.91
N ASN A 162 21.91 -25.89 13.59
CA ASN A 162 23.27 -25.73 14.09
C ASN A 162 23.48 -24.48 14.95
N LEU A 163 22.55 -23.51 14.93
CA LEU A 163 22.67 -22.28 15.70
C LEU A 163 21.61 -22.19 16.81
N PRO A 164 21.93 -21.54 17.93
CA PRO A 164 20.97 -21.33 19.00
C PRO A 164 19.87 -20.34 18.58
N ALA A 165 18.69 -20.46 19.19
CA ALA A 165 17.52 -19.64 18.86
C ALA A 165 17.57 -18.19 19.40
N ARG A 166 18.69 -17.80 20.01
CA ARG A 166 18.91 -16.49 20.63
C ARG A 166 20.04 -15.76 19.90
N ASP A 167 20.06 -14.43 20.05
CA ASP A 167 21.12 -13.61 19.48
C ASP A 167 22.44 -13.93 20.17
N GLU A 168 23.43 -14.36 19.38
CA GLU A 168 24.79 -14.69 19.84
C GLU A 168 25.84 -14.11 18.89
N THR A 169 27.03 -13.88 19.43
CA THR A 169 28.20 -13.43 18.65
C THR A 169 28.99 -14.64 18.19
N VAL A 170 29.23 -14.73 16.88
CA VAL A 170 30.07 -15.77 16.27
C VAL A 170 31.41 -15.15 15.94
N THR A 171 32.50 -15.75 16.42
CA THR A 171 33.87 -15.43 15.99
C THR A 171 34.18 -16.23 14.73
N LEU A 172 34.57 -15.53 13.67
CA LEU A 172 35.06 -16.17 12.45
C LEU A 172 36.56 -16.38 12.62
N VAL A 173 37.05 -17.55 12.25
CA VAL A 173 38.46 -17.89 12.30
C VAL A 173 38.86 -18.35 10.91
N ASP A 174 39.98 -17.86 10.41
CA ASP A 174 40.52 -18.28 9.12
C ASP A 174 41.29 -19.61 9.23
N GLU A 175 41.86 -20.06 8.11
CA GLU A 175 42.66 -21.28 8.03
C GLU A 175 43.98 -21.18 8.83
N ALA A 176 44.47 -19.98 9.11
CA ALA A 176 45.68 -19.73 9.88
C ALA A 176 45.41 -19.65 11.39
N GLY A 177 44.15 -19.67 11.81
CA GLY A 177 43.75 -19.52 13.21
C GLY A 177 43.61 -18.06 13.65
N GLU A 178 43.65 -17.11 12.72
CA GLU A 178 43.47 -15.69 13.01
C GLU A 178 41.98 -15.32 13.03
N VAL A 179 41.61 -14.44 13.95
CA VAL A 179 40.22 -13.99 14.22
C VAL A 179 39.93 -12.65 13.56
#